data_AF-A0A6V8QRW2-F1
#
_entry.id   AF-A0A6V8QRW2-F1
#
_cell.length_a   1.000
_cell.length_b   1.000
_cell.length_c   1.000
_cell.angle_alpha   90.00
_cell.angle_beta   90.00
_cell.angle_gamma   90.00
#
_symmetry.space_group_name_H-M   'P 1'
#
loop_
_entity.id
_entity.type
_entity.pdbx_description
1 polymer ?
#
loop_
_entity_poly.entity_id
_entity_poly.type
_entity_poly.pdbx_seq_one_letter_code
_entity_poly.pdbx_strand_id
1 'polypeptide(L)'
;MAVSLPYHEPGIVTILIQASFLLLLNITNYLLDHAVYCGLIGQIFIGVAWGTPGAKWLSIEAEETVVQLGYLGLLLLVYEGGLSTSLKALKANLFLSSCIALTGISAPVGLSFILQELSDATPLQSFAAGAALCSTSLGTTFAVLRSTGLMRSRLGVVLTSAAMMDDVIGLVMVQVISNLDRF
;
A
#
# COMPACT_ATOMS: atom_id res chain seq x y z
N MET A 1 -31.99 9.75 -20.75
CA MET A 1 -30.85 8.95 -20.24
C MET A 1 -30.15 8.39 -21.47
N ALA A 2 -28.89 8.74 -21.74
CA ALA A 2 -28.20 8.26 -22.93
C ALA A 2 -28.09 6.72 -22.87
N VAL A 3 -28.53 6.04 -23.93
CA VAL A 3 -28.68 4.56 -23.99
C VAL A 3 -27.33 3.86 -24.19
N SER A 4 -26.29 4.60 -24.57
CA SER A 4 -24.90 4.10 -24.71
C SER A 4 -23.91 5.26 -24.73
N LEU A 5 -22.64 4.97 -24.40
CA LEU A 5 -21.54 5.89 -24.62
C LEU A 5 -21.16 5.84 -26.12
N PRO A 6 -21.26 6.95 -26.87
CA PRO A 6 -20.87 6.98 -28.27
C PRO A 6 -19.36 6.73 -28.40
N TYR A 7 -18.98 5.79 -29.24
CA TYR A 7 -17.58 5.49 -29.54
C TYR A 7 -16.91 6.70 -30.20
N HIS A 8 -15.84 7.19 -29.58
CA HIS A 8 -14.98 8.23 -30.11
C HIS A 8 -13.57 7.67 -30.20
N GLU A 9 -12.99 7.69 -31.39
CA GLU A 9 -11.62 7.24 -31.61
C GLU A 9 -10.66 8.16 -30.83
N PRO A 10 -9.83 7.61 -29.92
CA PRO A 10 -8.84 8.41 -29.22
C PRO A 10 -7.77 8.88 -30.20
N GLY A 11 -7.25 10.10 -29.97
CA GLY A 11 -6.16 10.64 -30.77
C GLY A 11 -4.89 9.78 -30.67
N ILE A 12 -4.07 9.78 -31.72
CA ILE A 12 -2.82 9.00 -31.77
C ILE A 12 -1.87 9.27 -30.59
N VAL A 13 -1.85 10.53 -30.11
CA VAL A 13 -1.04 10.93 -28.96
C VAL A 13 -1.51 10.23 -27.68
N THR A 14 -2.82 10.16 -27.45
CA THR A 14 -3.41 9.46 -26.30
C THR A 14 -3.08 7.97 -26.34
N ILE A 15 -3.22 7.35 -27.50
CA ILE A 15 -2.88 5.93 -27.70
C ILE A 15 -1.40 5.70 -27.39
N LEU A 16 -0.50 6.55 -27.89
CA LEU A 16 0.93 6.42 -27.65
C LEU A 16 1.31 6.58 -26.17
N ILE A 17 0.68 7.54 -25.48
CA ILE A 17 0.86 7.73 -24.04
C ILE A 17 0.40 6.49 -23.26
N GLN A 18 -0.80 5.99 -23.53
CA GLN A 18 -1.35 4.83 -22.83
C GLN A 18 -0.55 3.55 -23.14
N ALA A 19 -0.15 3.35 -24.40
CA ALA A 19 0.66 2.20 -24.80
C ALA A 19 2.05 2.24 -24.16
N SER A 20 2.71 3.40 -24.19
CA SER A 20 4.03 3.57 -23.55
C SER A 20 3.94 3.39 -22.04
N PHE A 21 2.90 3.91 -21.38
CA PHE A 21 2.63 3.72 -19.96
C PHE A 21 2.54 2.23 -19.60
N LEU A 22 1.68 1.47 -20.28
CA LEU A 22 1.47 0.04 -20.01
C LEU A 22 2.73 -0.78 -20.28
N LEU A 23 3.41 -0.51 -21.39
CA LEU A 23 4.60 -1.23 -21.80
C LEU A 23 5.76 -0.98 -20.81
N LEU A 24 6.00 0.28 -20.45
CA LEU A 24 7.07 0.63 -19.51
C LEU A 24 6.77 0.16 -18.09
N LEU A 25 5.51 0.15 -17.68
CA LEU A 25 5.10 -0.40 -16.38
C LEU A 25 5.44 -1.91 -16.31
N ASN A 26 5.19 -2.65 -17.40
CA ASN A 26 5.50 -4.08 -17.45
C ASN A 26 7.01 -4.36 -17.54
N ILE A 27 7.73 -3.65 -18.42
CA ILE A 27 9.19 -3.79 -18.57
C ILE A 27 9.90 -3.46 -17.25
N THR A 28 9.57 -2.32 -16.64
CA THR A 28 10.22 -1.89 -15.40
C THR A 28 9.94 -2.88 -14.28
N ASN A 29 8.70 -3.38 -14.19
CA ASN A 29 8.37 -4.44 -13.24
C ASN A 29 9.25 -5.67 -13.47
N TYR A 30 9.32 -6.20 -14.69
CA TYR A 30 10.13 -7.38 -15.00
C TYR A 30 11.62 -7.19 -14.66
N LEU A 31 12.20 -6.05 -15.04
CA LEU A 31 13.61 -5.75 -14.78
C LEU A 31 13.91 -5.65 -13.29
N LEU A 32 13.09 -4.91 -12.54
CA LEU A 32 13.31 -4.71 -11.10
C LEU A 32 12.95 -5.94 -10.27
N ASP A 33 11.98 -6.73 -10.70
CA ASP A 33 11.64 -7.99 -10.05
C ASP A 33 12.80 -8.98 -10.19
N HIS A 34 13.44 -9.01 -11.36
CA HIS A 34 14.63 -9.84 -11.58
C HIS A 34 15.89 -9.33 -10.86
N ALA A 35 16.07 -8.01 -10.78
CA ALA A 35 17.27 -7.42 -10.18
C ALA A 35 17.19 -7.31 -8.65
N VAL A 36 16.04 -6.94 -8.09
CA VAL A 36 15.89 -6.52 -6.68
C VAL A 36 14.68 -7.17 -5.98
N TYR A 37 13.90 -8.03 -6.65
CA TYR A 37 12.67 -8.65 -6.11
C TYR A 37 11.62 -7.65 -5.62
N CYS A 38 11.63 -6.44 -6.20
CA CYS A 38 10.76 -5.35 -5.81
C CYS A 38 10.24 -4.57 -7.04
N GLY A 39 9.61 -5.30 -7.96
CA GLY A 39 9.02 -4.72 -9.19
C GLY A 39 8.02 -3.60 -8.93
N LEU A 40 7.31 -3.66 -7.79
CA LEU A 40 6.32 -2.66 -7.39
C LEU A 40 6.90 -1.23 -7.30
N ILE A 41 8.15 -1.07 -6.85
CA ILE A 41 8.79 0.26 -6.78
C ILE A 41 8.87 0.88 -8.17
N GLY A 42 9.20 0.08 -9.19
CA GLY A 42 9.23 0.53 -10.58
C GLY A 42 7.86 0.94 -11.09
N GLN A 43 6.83 0.15 -10.78
CA GLN A 43 5.46 0.47 -11.16
C GLN A 43 4.97 1.78 -10.52
N ILE A 44 5.28 2.00 -9.23
CA ILE A 44 4.98 3.26 -8.54
C ILE A 44 5.71 4.42 -9.20
N PHE A 45 7.01 4.27 -9.51
CA PHE A 45 7.80 5.31 -10.15
C PHE A 45 7.25 5.68 -11.53
N ILE A 46 6.92 4.69 -12.38
CA ILE A 46 6.31 4.92 -13.69
C ILE A 46 4.93 5.58 -13.53
N GLY A 47 4.12 5.15 -12.55
CA GLY A 47 2.84 5.77 -12.21
C GLY A 47 2.98 7.26 -11.89
N VAL A 48 3.91 7.61 -11.00
CA VAL A 48 4.21 9.01 -10.63
C VAL A 48 4.76 9.80 -11.82
N ALA A 49 5.62 9.20 -12.64
CA ALA A 49 6.25 9.87 -13.78
C ALA A 49 5.24 10.18 -14.90
N TRP A 50 4.30 9.28 -15.20
CA TRP A 50 3.28 9.49 -16.26
C TRP A 50 2.05 10.27 -15.77
N GLY A 51 1.65 10.07 -14.52
CA GLY A 51 0.50 10.71 -13.91
C GLY A 51 0.83 12.01 -13.18
N THR A 52 -0.03 12.37 -12.23
CA THR A 52 0.12 13.50 -11.32
C THR A 52 0.89 13.05 -10.05
N PRO A 53 1.95 13.75 -9.60
CA PRO A 53 2.40 15.10 -9.96
C PRO A 53 3.47 15.19 -11.08
N GLY A 54 3.86 14.10 -11.73
CA GLY A 54 4.93 14.07 -12.73
C GLY A 54 4.59 14.75 -14.06
N ALA A 55 4.61 14.00 -15.16
CA ALA A 55 4.44 14.55 -16.51
C ALA A 55 2.98 14.91 -16.83
N LYS A 56 2.00 14.39 -16.08
CA LYS A 56 0.55 14.60 -16.32
C LYS A 56 0.13 14.27 -17.75
N TRP A 57 0.71 13.22 -18.31
CA TRP A 57 0.37 12.72 -19.65
C TRP A 57 -0.89 11.88 -19.64
N LEU A 58 -1.16 11.19 -18.53
CA LEU A 58 -2.43 10.51 -18.31
C LEU A 58 -3.53 11.53 -18.01
N SER A 59 -4.71 11.34 -18.61
CA SER A 59 -5.88 12.14 -18.26
C SER A 59 -6.39 11.74 -16.87
N ILE A 60 -7.11 12.65 -16.21
CA ILE A 60 -7.65 12.41 -14.86
C ILE A 60 -8.61 11.20 -14.87
N GLU A 61 -9.42 11.05 -15.92
CA GLU A 61 -10.33 9.92 -16.07
C GLU A 61 -9.58 8.59 -16.21
N ALA A 62 -8.41 8.61 -16.89
CA ALA A 62 -7.55 7.43 -16.99
C ALA A 62 -6.90 7.11 -15.64
N GLU A 63 -6.41 8.11 -14.90
CA GLU A 63 -5.90 7.93 -13.54
C GLU A 63 -6.96 7.33 -12.61
N GLU A 64 -8.18 7.88 -12.61
CA GLU A 64 -9.31 7.36 -11.83
C GLU A 64 -9.64 5.89 -12.17
N THR A 65 -9.65 5.56 -13.47
CA THR A 65 -9.89 4.18 -13.92
C THR A 65 -8.78 3.23 -13.42
N VAL A 66 -7.52 3.66 -13.52
CA VAL A 66 -6.36 2.88 -13.03
C VAL A 66 -6.42 2.71 -11.52
N VAL A 67 -6.84 3.73 -10.76
CA VAL A 67 -7.04 3.64 -9.30
C VAL A 67 -8.13 2.62 -8.96
N GLN A 68 -9.26 2.63 -9.66
CA GLN A 68 -10.34 1.66 -9.43
C GLN A 68 -9.88 0.22 -9.72
N LEU A 69 -9.18 0.01 -10.85
CA LEU A 69 -8.60 -1.29 -11.18
C LEU A 69 -7.53 -1.72 -10.18
N GLY A 70 -6.69 -0.78 -9.74
CA GLY A 70 -5.67 -1.01 -8.71
C GLY A 70 -6.28 -1.41 -7.38
N TYR A 71 -7.41 -0.81 -6.99
CA TYR A 71 -8.14 -1.17 -5.78
C TYR A 71 -8.72 -2.59 -5.86
N LEU A 72 -9.27 -2.99 -7.01
CA LEU A 72 -9.69 -4.38 -7.24
C LEU A 72 -8.51 -5.35 -7.18
N GLY A 73 -7.36 -4.98 -7.77
CA GLY A 73 -6.13 -5.76 -7.67
C GLY A 73 -5.65 -5.92 -6.24
N LEU A 74 -5.70 -4.86 -5.43
CA LEU A 74 -5.37 -4.89 -4.01
C LEU A 74 -6.30 -5.83 -3.23
N LEU A 75 -7.63 -5.77 -3.46
CA LEU A 75 -8.57 -6.68 -2.80
C LEU A 75 -8.27 -8.15 -3.11
N LEU A 76 -8.01 -8.47 -4.38
CA LEU A 76 -7.66 -9.83 -4.81
C LEU A 76 -6.34 -10.30 -4.19
N LEU A 77 -5.35 -9.43 -4.09
CA LEU A 77 -4.05 -9.73 -3.51
C LEU A 77 -4.15 -9.98 -1.99
N VAL A 78 -4.90 -9.14 -1.27
CA VAL A 78 -5.20 -9.34 0.16
C VAL A 78 -5.96 -10.66 0.37
N TYR A 79 -6.94 -10.95 -0.48
CA TYR A 79 -7.70 -12.18 -0.44
C TYR A 79 -6.84 -13.43 -0.68
N GLU A 80 -5.99 -13.42 -1.70
CA GLU A 80 -5.06 -14.51 -2.01
C GLU A 80 -4.10 -14.79 -0.85
N GLY A 81 -3.54 -13.73 -0.25
CA GLY A 81 -2.65 -13.88 0.90
C GLY A 81 -3.38 -14.35 2.16
N GLY A 82 -4.64 -13.95 2.35
CA GLY A 82 -5.53 -14.49 3.38
C GLY A 82 -5.79 -16.00 3.20
N LEU A 83 -6.12 -16.43 1.98
CA LEU A 83 -6.32 -17.85 1.65
C LEU A 83 -5.06 -18.70 1.82
N SER A 84 -3.90 -18.12 1.50
CA SER A 84 -2.61 -18.80 1.61
C SER A 84 -2.12 -18.95 3.05
N THR A 85 -2.69 -18.17 3.98
CA THR A 85 -2.29 -18.16 5.39
C THR A 85 -3.03 -19.25 6.17
N SER A 86 -2.29 -20.18 6.78
CA SER A 86 -2.91 -21.21 7.62
C SER A 86 -3.22 -20.68 9.03
N LEU A 87 -4.49 -20.81 9.45
CA LEU A 87 -4.93 -20.42 10.81
C LEU A 87 -4.17 -21.17 11.91
N LYS A 88 -3.69 -22.38 11.64
CA LYS A 88 -2.88 -23.16 12.57
C LYS A 88 -1.52 -22.52 12.80
N ALA A 89 -0.82 -22.12 11.73
CA ALA A 89 0.47 -21.46 11.84
C ALA A 89 0.35 -20.04 12.43
N LEU A 90 -0.77 -19.36 12.13
CA LEU A 90 -1.14 -18.09 12.75
C LEU A 90 -1.22 -18.21 14.28
N LYS A 91 -2.05 -19.16 14.77
CA LYS A 91 -2.20 -19.40 16.22
C LYS A 91 -0.89 -19.82 16.88
N ALA A 92 -0.08 -20.64 16.21
CA ALA A 92 1.20 -21.10 16.74
C ALA A 92 2.24 -19.98 16.92
N ASN A 93 2.18 -18.92 16.10
CA ASN A 93 3.10 -17.78 16.17
C ASN A 93 2.44 -16.50 16.70
N LEU A 94 1.27 -16.62 17.35
CA LEU A 94 0.47 -15.47 17.77
C LEU A 94 1.22 -14.58 18.77
N PHE A 95 1.91 -15.18 19.75
CA PHE A 95 2.72 -14.42 20.71
C PHE A 95 3.83 -13.60 20.04
N LEU A 96 4.59 -14.23 19.14
CA LEU A 96 5.67 -13.55 18.41
C LEU A 96 5.12 -12.43 17.52
N SER A 97 4.02 -12.68 16.83
CA SER A 97 3.38 -11.70 15.93
C SER A 97 2.80 -10.53 16.71
N SER A 98 2.20 -10.77 17.89
CA SER A 98 1.75 -9.72 18.81
C SER A 98 2.89 -8.84 19.30
N CYS A 99 4.04 -9.43 19.66
CA CYS A 99 5.21 -8.65 20.05
C CYS A 99 5.69 -7.76 18.91
N ILE A 100 5.76 -8.30 17.68
CA ILE A 100 6.17 -7.55 16.49
C ILE A 100 5.20 -6.39 16.23
N ALA A 101 3.89 -6.65 16.22
CA ALA A 101 2.84 -5.64 16.08
C ALA A 101 2.97 -4.52 17.13
N LEU A 102 3.06 -4.90 18.42
CA LEU A 102 3.23 -3.95 19.51
C LEU A 102 4.49 -3.10 19.34
N THR A 103 5.62 -3.69 18.94
CA THR A 103 6.85 -2.93 18.68
C THR A 103 6.73 -2.03 17.46
N GLY A 104 6.08 -2.51 16.40
CA GLY A 104 5.82 -1.77 15.16
C GLY A 104 4.89 -0.58 15.37
N ILE A 105 4.07 -0.59 16.42
CA ILE A 105 3.19 0.51 16.79
C ILE A 105 3.85 1.44 17.81
N SER A 106 4.35 0.88 18.91
CA SER A 106 4.90 1.66 20.02
C SER A 106 6.16 2.43 19.63
N ALA A 107 7.01 1.88 18.76
CA ALA A 107 8.24 2.57 18.37
C ALA A 107 7.95 3.79 17.47
N PRO A 108 7.20 3.72 16.36
CA PRO A 108 6.89 4.90 15.55
C PRO A 108 6.07 5.94 16.31
N VAL A 109 5.11 5.50 17.14
CA VAL A 109 4.33 6.42 17.98
C VAL A 109 5.20 7.08 19.03
N GLY A 110 6.09 6.35 19.72
CA GLY A 110 6.99 6.96 20.71
C GLY A 110 7.98 7.94 20.07
N LEU A 111 8.56 7.56 18.93
CA LEU A 111 9.52 8.39 18.20
C LEU A 111 8.88 9.65 17.60
N SER A 112 7.60 9.61 17.23
CA SER A 112 6.93 10.77 16.66
C SER A 112 6.76 11.93 17.64
N PHE A 113 6.84 11.70 18.95
CA PHE A 113 6.79 12.78 19.95
C PHE A 113 8.04 13.68 19.92
N ILE A 114 9.13 13.24 19.30
CA ILE A 114 10.31 14.09 19.03
C ILE A 114 9.93 15.26 18.11
N LEU A 115 8.89 15.12 17.28
CA LEU A 115 8.40 16.20 16.41
C LEU A 115 7.87 17.41 17.20
N GLN A 116 7.50 17.25 18.47
CA GLN A 116 7.09 18.38 19.31
C GLN A 116 8.24 19.37 19.51
N GLU A 117 9.46 18.87 19.75
CA GLU A 117 10.63 19.71 19.95
C GLU A 117 11.22 20.23 18.63
N LEU A 118 11.06 19.50 17.52
CA LEU A 118 11.66 19.84 16.23
C LEU A 118 10.78 20.76 15.37
N SER A 119 9.47 20.77 15.57
CA SER A 119 8.53 21.39 14.63
C SER A 119 7.36 22.12 15.31
N ASP A 120 7.44 22.38 16.63
CA ASP A 120 6.36 22.96 17.44
C ASP A 120 5.00 22.25 17.24
N ALA A 121 5.05 20.95 16.94
CA ALA A 121 3.86 20.16 16.66
C ALA A 121 3.06 19.93 17.94
N THR A 122 1.73 19.95 17.86
CA THR A 122 0.90 19.61 19.02
C THR A 122 1.05 18.12 19.39
N PRO A 123 0.73 17.72 20.63
CA PRO A 123 0.73 16.32 21.01
C PRO A 123 -0.18 15.46 20.11
N LEU A 124 -1.32 16.01 19.69
CA LEU A 124 -2.24 15.35 18.77
C LEU A 124 -1.63 15.18 17.37
N GLN A 125 -0.96 16.20 16.82
CA GLN A 125 -0.28 16.12 15.52
C GLN A 125 0.88 15.12 15.55
N SER A 126 1.65 15.12 16.63
CA SER A 126 2.75 14.17 16.83
C SER A 126 2.23 12.73 16.96
N PHE A 127 1.13 12.53 17.70
CA PHE A 127 0.47 11.23 17.77
C PHE A 127 -0.09 10.79 16.42
N ALA A 128 -0.73 11.70 15.67
CA ALA A 128 -1.25 11.41 14.33
C ALA A 128 -0.14 11.06 13.33
N ALA A 129 1.01 11.75 13.40
CA ALA A 129 2.18 11.41 12.58
C ALA A 129 2.72 10.01 12.93
N GLY A 130 2.81 9.67 14.21
CA GLY A 130 3.23 8.34 14.66
C GLY A 130 2.26 7.23 14.23
N ALA A 131 0.95 7.49 14.36
CA ALA A 131 -0.10 6.57 13.91
C ALA A 131 -0.10 6.37 12.38
N ALA A 132 0.21 7.42 11.61
CA ALA A 132 0.38 7.31 10.17
C ALA A 132 1.61 6.46 9.81
N LEU A 133 2.71 6.60 10.55
CA LEU A 133 3.96 5.85 10.32
C LEU A 133 3.88 4.37 10.73
N CYS A 134 3.05 4.00 11.71
CA CYS A 134 2.87 2.60 12.09
C CYS A 134 1.90 1.83 11.16
N SER A 135 1.21 2.51 10.24
CA SER A 135 0.29 1.88 9.30
C SER A 135 1.05 1.01 8.30
N THR A 136 0.96 -0.30 8.45
CA THR A 136 1.67 -1.27 7.61
C THR A 136 0.82 -1.63 6.39
N SER A 137 1.35 -1.41 5.18
CA SER A 137 0.63 -1.81 3.95
C SER A 137 0.78 -3.30 3.66
N LEU A 138 -0.32 -4.00 3.86
CA LEU A 138 -0.43 -5.43 3.65
C LEU A 138 -0.25 -5.82 2.17
N GLY A 139 -0.81 -5.03 1.25
CA GLY A 139 -0.71 -5.26 -0.20
C GLY A 139 0.72 -5.21 -0.74
N THR A 140 1.51 -4.22 -0.30
CA THR A 140 2.92 -4.11 -0.72
C THR A 140 3.77 -5.23 -0.13
N THR A 141 3.53 -5.57 1.14
CA THR A 141 4.22 -6.67 1.84
C THR A 141 3.99 -8.00 1.12
N PHE A 142 2.75 -8.31 0.77
CA PHE A 142 2.42 -9.52 0.01
C PHE A 142 3.01 -9.52 -1.39
N ALA A 143 3.03 -8.39 -2.10
CA ALA A 143 3.67 -8.30 -3.42
C ALA A 143 5.17 -8.68 -3.35
N VAL A 144 5.88 -8.17 -2.34
CA VAL A 144 7.31 -8.46 -2.13
C VAL A 144 7.53 -9.91 -1.66
N LEU A 145 6.74 -10.40 -0.71
CA LEU A 145 6.83 -11.80 -0.25
C LEU A 145 6.54 -12.80 -1.37
N ARG A 146 5.66 -12.44 -2.31
CA ARG A 146 5.35 -13.26 -3.50
C ARG A 146 6.52 -13.28 -4.46
N SER A 147 7.09 -12.13 -4.79
CA SER A 147 8.25 -12.00 -5.67
C SER A 147 9.47 -12.79 -5.15
N THR A 148 9.69 -12.73 -3.83
CA THR A 148 10.79 -13.46 -3.16
C THR A 148 10.49 -14.93 -2.86
N GLY A 149 9.26 -15.41 -3.13
CA GLY A 149 8.84 -16.78 -2.81
C GLY A 149 8.73 -17.09 -1.30
N LEU A 150 8.75 -16.07 -0.44
CA LEU A 150 8.76 -16.21 1.02
C LEU A 150 7.38 -16.28 1.66
N MET A 151 6.28 -16.18 0.90
CA MET A 151 4.92 -16.19 1.43
C MET A 151 4.61 -17.36 2.38
N ARG A 152 5.09 -18.58 2.05
CA ARG A 152 4.83 -19.79 2.86
C ARG A 152 5.87 -20.04 3.95
N SER A 153 6.90 -19.20 4.03
CA SER A 153 7.93 -19.32 5.05
C SER A 153 7.39 -18.93 6.42
N ARG A 154 8.09 -19.33 7.50
CA ARG A 154 7.76 -18.89 8.86
C ARG A 154 7.76 -17.36 8.96
N LEU A 155 8.70 -16.70 8.30
CA LEU A 155 8.79 -15.24 8.24
C LEU A 155 7.56 -14.64 7.56
N GLY A 156 7.14 -15.21 6.41
CA GLY A 156 5.93 -14.80 5.71
C GLY A 156 4.71 -14.89 6.64
N VAL A 157 4.47 -16.04 7.25
CA VAL A 157 3.31 -16.25 8.16
C VAL A 157 3.32 -15.28 9.35
N VAL A 158 4.48 -15.02 9.95
CA VAL A 158 4.60 -14.12 11.11
C VAL A 158 4.37 -12.67 10.71
N LEU A 159 4.97 -12.20 9.62
CA LEU A 159 4.78 -10.83 9.13
C LEU A 159 3.33 -10.57 8.72
N THR A 160 2.70 -11.54 8.07
CA THR A 160 1.32 -11.39 7.62
C THR A 160 0.35 -11.44 8.79
N SER A 161 0.65 -12.24 9.83
CA SER A 161 -0.08 -12.20 11.09
C SER A 161 0.03 -10.83 11.76
N ALA A 162 1.23 -10.27 11.85
CA ALA A 162 1.46 -8.98 12.50
C ALA A 162 0.73 -7.86 11.75
N ALA A 163 0.85 -7.81 10.42
CA ALA A 163 0.17 -6.82 9.58
C ALA A 163 -1.36 -6.84 9.74
N MET A 164 -1.97 -8.03 9.82
CA MET A 164 -3.42 -8.15 10.06
C MET A 164 -3.85 -7.63 11.45
N MET A 165 -2.99 -7.80 12.46
CA MET A 165 -3.26 -7.25 13.80
C MET A 165 -3.10 -5.72 13.80
N ASP A 166 -2.10 -5.21 13.11
CA ASP A 166 -1.84 -3.77 12.97
C ASP A 166 -2.99 -3.06 12.25
N ASP A 167 -3.63 -3.66 11.24
CA ASP A 167 -4.78 -3.08 10.54
C ASP A 167 -5.96 -2.78 11.50
N VAL A 168 -6.25 -3.70 12.43
CA VAL A 168 -7.30 -3.50 13.46
C VAL A 168 -6.94 -2.34 14.38
N ILE A 169 -5.68 -2.27 14.81
CA ILE A 169 -5.22 -1.20 15.69
C ILE A 169 -5.19 0.13 14.95
N GLY A 170 -4.81 0.16 13.68
CA GLY A 170 -4.84 1.33 12.81
C GLY A 170 -6.24 1.92 12.71
N LEU A 171 -7.28 1.10 12.52
CA LEU A 171 -8.67 1.56 12.54
C LEU A 171 -9.05 2.17 13.91
N VAL A 172 -8.63 1.56 15.01
CA VAL A 172 -8.85 2.11 16.37
C VAL A 172 -8.14 3.46 16.52
N MET A 173 -6.89 3.59 16.07
CA MET A 173 -6.13 4.83 16.13
C MET A 173 -6.79 5.96 15.35
N VAL A 174 -7.26 5.69 14.12
CA VAL A 174 -7.99 6.67 13.31
C VAL A 174 -9.23 7.18 14.05
N GLN A 175 -9.97 6.29 14.71
CA GLN A 175 -11.12 6.68 15.53
C GLN A 175 -10.71 7.53 16.74
N VAL A 176 -9.64 7.15 17.44
CA VAL A 176 -9.13 7.93 18.59
C VAL A 176 -8.72 9.34 18.15
N ILE A 177 -7.95 9.46 17.07
CA ILE A 177 -7.53 10.75 16.51
C ILE A 177 -8.76 11.60 16.15
N SER A 178 -9.72 11.03 15.43
CA SER A 178 -10.93 11.75 15.04
C SER A 178 -11.79 12.21 16.21
N ASN A 179 -11.77 11.48 17.34
CA ASN A 179 -12.50 11.89 18.53
C ASN A 179 -11.75 12.97 19.32
N LEU A 180 -10.42 12.89 19.40
CA LEU A 180 -9.59 13.89 20.08
C LEU A 180 -9.52 15.21 19.33
N ASP A 181 -9.56 15.19 17.99
CA ASP A 181 -9.59 16.39 17.14
C ASP A 181 -10.91 17.18 17.25
N ARG A 182 -11.97 16.55 17.77
CA ARG A 182 -13.28 17.19 17.98
C ARG A 182 -13.39 17.96 19.32
N PHE A 183 -12.38 17.88 20.19
CA PHE A 183 -12.31 18.62 21.46
C PHE A 183 -11.31 19.77 21.35
#